data_AF-A0A968QUD0-F1
#
_entry.id   AF-A0A968QUD0-F1
#
_cell.length_a   1.000
_cell.length_b   1.000
_cell.length_c   1.000
_cell.angle_alpha   90.00
_cell.angle_beta   90.00
_cell.angle_gamma   90.00
#
_symmetry.space_group_name_H-M   'P 1'
#
loop_
_entity.id
_entity.type
_entity.pdbx_description
1 polymer ?
#
loop_
_entity_poly.entity_id
_entity_poly.type
_entity_poly.pdbx_seq_one_letter_code
_entity_poly.pdbx_strand_id
1 'polypeptide(L)'
;MLSKFTGIWTTRLVYWLIAWKIFLNSPFLGSGPHTYSTLYTTYKNKLYLPKWIEVDERFAPWPHNLYMEILAEQGIVGLITLCILIACGLTSAWNICKTSEHTEIGNFGKSIFISLILFTISAVFELSFLRHWVVIMLFSILGIIMALSSNLKDQRRL
;
A
#
# COMPACT_ATOMS: atom_id res chain seq x y z
N MET A 1 13.28 -9.47 26.38
CA MET A 1 12.24 -8.50 25.95
C MET A 1 12.77 -7.58 24.84
N LEU A 2 14.02 -7.06 24.96
CA LEU A 2 14.70 -6.30 23.89
C LEU A 2 14.94 -7.10 22.59
N SER A 3 15.22 -8.41 22.67
CA SER A 3 15.42 -9.28 21.50
C SER A 3 14.19 -9.39 20.59
N LYS A 4 12.97 -9.28 21.15
CA LYS A 4 11.73 -9.29 20.36
C LYS A 4 11.60 -8.02 19.51
N PHE A 5 12.04 -6.87 20.01
CA PHE A 5 11.98 -5.61 19.26
C PHE A 5 13.00 -5.58 18.13
N THR A 6 14.20 -6.10 18.34
CA THR A 6 15.21 -6.21 17.27
C THR A 6 14.79 -7.22 16.20
N GLY A 7 14.18 -8.34 16.60
CA GLY A 7 13.75 -9.40 15.68
C GLY A 7 12.60 -9.03 14.74
N ILE A 8 11.68 -8.14 15.15
CA ILE A 8 10.54 -7.75 14.31
C ILE A 8 11.01 -7.00 13.05
N TRP A 9 11.95 -6.08 13.21
CA TRP A 9 12.46 -5.27 12.10
C TRP A 9 13.33 -6.09 11.15
N THR A 10 14.21 -6.97 11.68
CA THR A 10 15.04 -7.86 10.84
C THR A 10 14.18 -8.83 10.04
N THR A 11 13.11 -9.34 10.63
CA THR A 11 12.17 -10.26 9.96
C THR A 11 11.45 -9.58 8.79
N ARG A 12 10.92 -8.37 8.97
CA ARG A 12 10.23 -7.61 7.90
C ARG A 12 11.18 -7.25 6.76
N LEU A 13 12.43 -6.88 7.07
CA LEU A 13 13.45 -6.61 6.06
C LEU A 13 13.72 -7.83 5.19
N VAL A 14 13.75 -9.04 5.77
CA VAL A 14 13.89 -10.29 4.98
C VAL A 14 12.72 -10.46 4.02
N TYR A 15 11.50 -10.19 4.46
CA TYR A 15 10.31 -10.26 3.58
C TYR A 15 10.38 -9.25 2.42
N TRP A 16 10.86 -8.03 2.69
CA TRP A 16 11.06 -7.02 1.66
C TRP A 16 12.16 -7.41 0.68
N LEU A 17 13.25 -8.02 1.16
CA LEU A 17 14.31 -8.55 0.30
C LEU A 17 13.81 -9.69 -0.58
N ILE A 18 12.94 -10.56 -0.08
CA ILE A 18 12.28 -11.61 -0.86
C ILE A 18 11.42 -10.98 -1.97
N ALA A 19 10.54 -10.04 -1.61
CA ALA A 19 9.70 -9.32 -2.58
C ALA A 19 10.55 -8.64 -3.66
N TRP A 20 11.65 -7.98 -3.25
CA TRP A 20 12.59 -7.35 -4.16
C TRP A 20 13.22 -8.35 -5.13
N LYS A 21 13.63 -9.53 -4.66
CA LYS A 21 14.18 -10.58 -5.53
C LYS A 21 13.14 -11.14 -6.50
N ILE A 22 11.88 -11.28 -6.08
CA ILE A 22 10.77 -11.67 -6.97
C ILE A 22 10.56 -10.60 -8.04
N PHE A 23 10.53 -9.32 -7.66
CA PHE A 23 10.43 -8.19 -8.59
C PHE A 23 11.54 -8.20 -9.64
N LEU A 24 12.80 -8.38 -9.23
CA LEU A 24 13.94 -8.40 -10.15
C LEU A 24 13.86 -9.51 -11.21
N ASN A 25 13.10 -10.58 -10.95
CA ASN A 25 12.88 -11.64 -11.93
C ASN A 25 11.85 -11.25 -13.01
N SER A 26 10.86 -10.42 -12.68
CA SER A 26 9.79 -9.99 -13.58
C SER A 26 9.43 -8.52 -13.37
N PRO A 27 10.30 -7.56 -13.74
CA PRO A 27 10.21 -6.18 -13.27
C PRO A 27 9.04 -5.36 -13.85
N PHE A 28 8.55 -5.72 -15.04
CA PHE A 28 7.54 -4.92 -15.73
C PHE A 28 6.12 -5.21 -15.24
N LEU A 29 5.66 -6.45 -15.44
CA LEU A 29 4.30 -6.89 -15.10
C LEU A 29 4.24 -7.72 -13.82
N GLY A 30 5.38 -7.95 -13.16
CA GLY A 30 5.45 -8.78 -11.98
C GLY A 30 5.29 -10.27 -12.29
N SER A 31 5.08 -11.04 -11.22
CA SER A 31 4.91 -12.49 -11.30
C SER A 31 3.44 -12.95 -11.32
N GLY A 32 2.49 -12.00 -11.23
CA GLY A 32 1.04 -12.25 -11.15
C GLY A 32 0.47 -11.90 -9.76
N PRO A 33 -0.83 -11.60 -9.62
CA PRO A 33 -1.45 -11.37 -8.31
C PRO A 33 -1.40 -12.61 -7.41
N HIS A 34 -1.25 -12.41 -6.10
CA HIS A 34 -1.16 -13.43 -5.04
C HIS A 34 0.05 -14.38 -5.12
N THR A 35 1.00 -14.17 -6.04
CA THR A 35 2.13 -15.08 -6.24
C THR A 35 3.25 -14.91 -5.22
N TYR A 36 3.30 -13.81 -4.45
CA TYR A 36 4.32 -13.65 -3.41
C TYR A 36 4.31 -14.84 -2.46
N SER A 37 3.11 -15.24 -2.00
CA SER A 37 2.90 -16.36 -1.10
C SER A 37 3.46 -17.69 -1.64
N THR A 38 3.27 -17.94 -2.95
CA THR A 38 3.76 -19.16 -3.64
C THR A 38 5.27 -19.13 -3.84
N LEU A 39 5.83 -17.96 -4.13
CA LEU A 39 7.25 -17.79 -4.42
C LEU A 39 8.12 -17.59 -3.17
N TYR A 40 7.49 -17.27 -2.03
CA TYR A 40 8.16 -16.95 -0.77
C TYR A 40 9.23 -17.97 -0.38
N THR A 41 8.88 -19.25 -0.24
CA THR A 41 9.81 -20.30 0.20
C THR A 41 10.96 -20.48 -0.79
N THR A 42 10.66 -20.45 -2.09
CA THR A 42 11.67 -20.58 -3.16
C THR A 42 12.70 -19.47 -3.10
N TYR A 43 12.27 -18.22 -2.91
CA TYR A 43 13.17 -17.07 -2.85
C TYR A 43 13.84 -16.91 -1.48
N LYS A 44 13.16 -17.27 -0.38
CA LYS A 44 13.74 -17.35 0.96
C LYS A 44 14.96 -18.28 0.97
N ASN A 45 14.85 -19.48 0.38
CA ASN A 45 15.95 -20.45 0.33
C ASN A 45 17.12 -20.02 -0.57
N LYS A 46 16.91 -19.06 -1.47
CA LYS A 46 17.96 -18.47 -2.32
C LYS A 46 18.69 -17.30 -1.66
N LEU A 47 18.21 -16.80 -0.52
CA LEU A 47 18.84 -15.68 0.17
C LEU A 47 20.00 -16.15 1.04
N TYR A 48 21.17 -15.55 0.82
CA TYR A 48 22.29 -15.64 1.74
C TYR A 48 22.17 -14.51 2.77
N LEU A 49 21.81 -14.87 4.00
CA LEU A 49 21.66 -13.91 5.09
C LEU A 49 22.82 -14.07 6.09
N PRO A 50 23.41 -12.96 6.59
CA PRO A 50 24.36 -13.01 7.69
C PRO A 50 23.78 -13.72 8.92
N LYS A 51 24.62 -14.48 9.65
CA LYS A 51 24.19 -15.28 10.82
C LYS A 51 23.50 -14.50 11.93
N TRP A 52 23.68 -13.19 12.00
CA TRP A 52 23.07 -12.32 13.00
C TRP A 52 21.65 -11.87 12.62
N ILE A 53 21.18 -12.17 11.39
CA ILE A 53 19.80 -11.93 10.98
C ILE A 53 18.98 -13.16 11.38
N GLU A 54 18.18 -13.01 12.42
CA GLU A 54 17.14 -13.98 12.75
C GLU A 54 16.06 -13.92 11.66
N VAL A 55 15.80 -15.08 11.05
CA VAL A 55 14.72 -15.25 10.08
C VAL A 55 13.60 -15.98 10.78
N ASP A 56 12.41 -15.39 10.76
CA ASP A 56 11.22 -16.09 11.23
C ASP A 56 10.98 -17.31 10.34
N GLU A 57 10.92 -18.49 10.96
CA GLU A 57 10.64 -19.74 10.26
C GLU A 57 9.18 -19.82 9.80
N ARG A 58 8.29 -19.02 10.40
CA ARG A 58 6.89 -18.98 10.01
C ARG A 58 6.72 -18.52 8.57
N PHE A 59 5.68 -19.05 7.95
CA PHE A 59 5.26 -18.64 6.62
C PHE A 59 4.69 -17.22 6.66
N ALA A 60 5.18 -16.35 5.79
CA ALA A 60 4.70 -14.98 5.61
C ALA A 60 3.95 -14.88 4.27
N PRO A 61 2.62 -14.86 4.27
CA PRO A 61 1.83 -14.84 3.03
C PRO A 61 1.96 -13.55 2.22
N TRP A 62 2.43 -12.45 2.82
CA TRP A 62 2.70 -11.17 2.15
C TRP A 62 3.93 -10.48 2.78
N PRO A 63 4.54 -9.48 2.12
CA PRO A 63 5.77 -8.86 2.61
C PRO A 63 5.57 -7.86 3.76
N HIS A 64 4.35 -7.68 4.24
CA HIS A 64 3.96 -6.61 5.16
C HIS A 64 4.38 -5.20 4.69
N ASN A 65 4.29 -4.96 3.39
CA ASN A 65 4.48 -3.67 2.75
C ASN A 65 3.76 -3.76 1.40
N LEU A 66 2.64 -3.04 1.29
CA LEU A 66 1.77 -3.13 0.12
C LEU A 66 2.50 -2.71 -1.16
N TYR A 67 3.43 -1.75 -1.08
CA TYR A 67 4.20 -1.32 -2.24
C TYR A 67 5.16 -2.42 -2.73
N MET A 68 5.81 -3.14 -1.80
CA MET A 68 6.66 -4.29 -2.13
C MET A 68 5.84 -5.47 -2.67
N GLU A 69 4.64 -5.70 -2.12
CA GLU A 69 3.70 -6.71 -2.62
C GLU A 69 3.34 -6.42 -4.08
N ILE A 70 2.84 -5.21 -4.36
CA ILE A 70 2.48 -4.78 -5.71
C ILE A 70 3.69 -4.81 -6.65
N LEU A 71 4.86 -4.39 -6.17
CA LEU A 71 6.07 -4.41 -7.00
C LEU A 71 6.50 -5.84 -7.37
N ALA A 72 6.41 -6.81 -6.46
CA ALA A 72 6.75 -8.21 -6.72
C ALA A 72 5.72 -8.91 -7.63
N GLU A 73 4.43 -8.61 -7.43
CA GLU A 73 3.33 -9.30 -8.08
C GLU A 73 2.88 -8.65 -9.39
N GLN A 74 2.96 -7.33 -9.50
CA GLN A 74 2.45 -6.54 -10.63
C GLN A 74 3.53 -5.65 -11.29
N GLY A 75 4.76 -5.69 -10.76
CA GLY A 75 5.90 -4.96 -11.33
C GLY A 75 5.77 -3.45 -11.20
N ILE A 76 6.60 -2.74 -11.97
CA ILE A 76 6.60 -1.27 -11.98
C ILE A 76 5.28 -0.70 -12.51
N VAL A 77 4.61 -1.41 -13.43
CA VAL A 77 3.32 -0.97 -13.99
C VAL A 77 2.24 -0.94 -12.92
N GLY A 78 2.15 -1.99 -12.09
CA GLY A 78 1.21 -2.03 -10.96
C GLY A 78 1.51 -0.95 -9.93
N LEU A 79 2.79 -0.77 -9.56
CA LEU A 79 3.18 0.24 -8.58
C LEU A 79 2.86 1.66 -9.06
N ILE A 80 3.20 2.00 -10.32
CA ILE A 80 2.86 3.30 -10.92
C ILE A 80 1.35 3.51 -10.92
N THR A 81 0.57 2.50 -11.29
CA THR A 81 -0.90 2.58 -11.31
C THR A 81 -1.45 2.90 -9.92
N LEU A 82 -0.95 2.22 -8.88
CA LEU A 82 -1.33 2.50 -7.49
C LEU A 82 -0.94 3.93 -7.07
N CYS A 83 0.29 4.37 -7.40
CA CYS A 83 0.75 5.72 -7.09
C CYS A 83 -0.11 6.80 -7.76
N ILE A 84 -0.48 6.62 -9.04
CA ILE A 84 -1.36 7.52 -9.77
C ILE A 84 -2.74 7.57 -9.09
N LEU A 85 -3.32 6.41 -8.76
CA LEU A 85 -4.62 6.33 -8.10
C LEU A 85 -4.64 7.11 -6.77
N ILE A 86 -3.61 6.90 -5.93
CA ILE A 86 -3.45 7.59 -4.65
C ILE A 86 -3.23 9.10 -4.87
N ALA A 87 -2.37 9.49 -5.81
CA ALA A 87 -2.09 10.88 -6.12
C ALA A 87 -3.34 11.64 -6.62
N CYS A 88 -4.14 11.00 -7.49
CA CYS A 88 -5.43 11.54 -7.92
C CYS A 88 -6.39 11.68 -6.74
N GLY A 89 -6.48 10.69 -5.86
CA GLY A 89 -7.31 10.74 -4.65
C GLY A 89 -6.92 11.90 -3.73
N LEU A 90 -5.62 12.02 -3.40
CA LEU A 90 -5.09 13.08 -2.55
C LEU A 90 -5.32 14.47 -3.17
N THR A 91 -5.08 14.62 -4.47
CA THR A 91 -5.30 15.89 -5.18
C THR A 91 -6.77 16.30 -5.17
N SER A 92 -7.68 15.35 -5.42
CA SER A 92 -9.13 15.60 -5.37
C SER A 92 -9.61 15.95 -3.96
N ALA A 93 -9.14 15.22 -2.94
CA ALA A 93 -9.47 15.49 -1.54
C ALA A 93 -8.94 16.86 -1.08
N TRP A 94 -7.71 17.22 -1.49
CA TRP A 94 -7.15 18.54 -1.24
C TRP A 94 -7.96 19.67 -1.90
N ASN A 95 -8.41 19.46 -3.13
CA ASN A 95 -9.26 20.42 -3.83
C ASN A 95 -10.63 20.60 -3.15
N ILE A 96 -11.21 19.55 -2.57
CA ILE A 96 -12.41 19.63 -1.73
C ILE A 96 -12.15 20.51 -0.50
N CYS A 97 -11.02 20.29 0.19
CA CYS A 97 -10.65 21.07 1.37
C CYS A 97 -10.54 22.57 1.07
N LYS A 98 -9.95 22.92 -0.08
CA LYS A 98 -9.80 24.32 -0.52
C LYS A 98 -11.10 24.95 -1.03
N THR A 99 -11.92 24.18 -1.73
CA THR A 99 -13.14 24.68 -2.37
C THR A 99 -14.24 24.97 -1.36
N SER A 100 -14.33 24.14 -0.33
CA SER A 100 -15.41 24.16 0.65
C SER A 100 -14.92 24.66 2.00
N GLU A 101 -13.95 25.58 1.98
CA GLU A 101 -13.33 26.12 3.18
C GLU A 101 -14.40 26.74 4.12
N HIS A 102 -14.31 26.45 5.42
CA HIS A 102 -15.27 26.83 6.46
C HIS A 102 -16.67 26.18 6.40
N THR A 103 -16.87 25.15 5.59
CA THR A 103 -18.12 24.36 5.57
C THR A 103 -17.93 22.97 6.20
N GLU A 104 -19.03 22.31 6.58
CA GLU A 104 -19.03 20.90 7.02
C GLU A 104 -18.42 19.97 5.95
N ILE A 105 -18.72 20.22 4.67
CA ILE A 105 -18.14 19.46 3.54
C ILE A 105 -16.62 19.63 3.49
N GLY A 106 -16.11 20.83 3.77
CA GLY A 106 -14.67 21.09 3.85
C GLY A 106 -14.00 20.35 5.01
N ASN A 107 -14.63 20.35 6.19
CA ASN A 107 -14.14 19.60 7.34
C ASN A 107 -14.15 18.08 7.08
N PHE A 108 -15.20 17.56 6.46
CA PHE A 108 -15.27 16.17 6.04
C PHE A 108 -14.20 15.83 5.00
N GLY A 109 -13.96 16.72 4.04
CA GLY A 109 -12.86 16.61 3.08
C GLY A 109 -11.48 16.49 3.75
N LYS A 110 -11.23 17.27 4.81
CA LYS A 110 -9.98 17.19 5.59
C LYS A 110 -9.83 15.82 6.27
N SER A 111 -10.89 15.31 6.89
CA SER A 111 -10.88 14.00 7.54
C SER A 111 -10.56 12.87 6.56
N ILE A 112 -11.15 12.92 5.36
CA ILE A 112 -10.90 11.92 4.32
C ILE A 112 -9.48 12.06 3.76
N PHE A 113 -9.00 13.29 3.54
CA PHE A 113 -7.63 13.55 3.11
C PHE A 113 -6.61 12.95 4.10
N ILE A 114 -6.78 13.21 5.39
CA ILE A 114 -5.95 12.64 6.45
C ILE A 114 -6.06 11.11 6.46
N SER A 115 -7.27 10.55 6.29
CA SER A 115 -7.48 9.11 6.24
C SER A 115 -6.72 8.44 5.09
N LEU A 116 -6.70 9.06 3.90
CA LEU A 116 -5.93 8.56 2.77
C LEU A 116 -4.42 8.66 3.03
N ILE A 117 -3.94 9.75 3.65
CA ILE A 117 -2.53 9.83 4.09
C ILE A 117 -2.19 8.71 5.06
N LEU A 118 -3.01 8.51 6.10
CA LEU A 118 -2.76 7.45 7.08
C LEU A 118 -2.79 6.06 6.43
N PHE A 119 -3.68 5.82 5.47
CA PHE A 119 -3.65 4.60 4.65
C PHE A 119 -2.30 4.43 3.94
N THR A 120 -1.79 5.47 3.28
CA THR A 120 -0.49 5.39 2.57
C THR A 120 0.69 5.13 3.49
N ILE A 121 0.66 5.67 4.71
CA ILE A 121 1.67 5.42 5.74
C ILE A 121 1.55 3.97 6.23
N SER A 122 0.35 3.52 6.59
CA SER A 122 0.09 2.13 7.01
C SER A 122 0.45 1.10 5.94
N ALA A 123 0.32 1.46 4.66
CA ALA A 123 0.70 0.63 3.53
C ALA A 123 2.20 0.28 3.50
N VAL A 124 3.08 1.11 4.07
CA VAL A 124 4.51 0.80 4.21
C VAL A 124 4.73 -0.32 5.21
N PHE A 125 3.89 -0.41 6.24
CA PHE A 125 4.18 -1.23 7.41
C PHE A 125 3.44 -2.55 7.47
N GLU A 126 2.19 -2.67 6.98
CA GLU A 126 1.40 -3.89 7.23
C GLU A 126 0.38 -4.23 6.15
N LEU A 127 -0.16 -3.26 5.44
CA LEU A 127 -1.30 -3.51 4.55
C LEU A 127 -0.93 -4.46 3.41
N SER A 128 -1.95 -5.17 2.93
CA SER A 128 -1.87 -6.15 1.87
C SER A 128 -3.20 -6.24 1.14
N PHE A 129 -3.19 -6.42 -0.18
CA PHE A 129 -4.42 -6.61 -0.96
C PHE A 129 -4.95 -8.04 -0.88
N LEU A 130 -4.19 -8.98 -0.31
CA LEU A 130 -4.72 -10.27 0.15
C LEU A 130 -5.85 -10.08 1.18
N ARG A 131 -5.82 -8.97 1.93
CA ARG A 131 -6.83 -8.64 2.94
C ARG A 131 -7.95 -7.82 2.30
N HIS A 132 -9.08 -8.45 2.05
CA HIS A 132 -10.27 -7.82 1.45
C HIS A 132 -10.67 -6.48 2.08
N TRP A 133 -10.55 -6.34 3.41
CA TRP A 133 -10.87 -5.10 4.10
C TRP A 133 -9.98 -3.91 3.68
N VAL A 134 -8.71 -4.16 3.31
CA VAL A 134 -7.79 -3.13 2.82
C VAL A 134 -8.26 -2.58 1.49
N VAL A 135 -8.67 -3.49 0.59
CA VAL A 135 -9.23 -3.14 -0.73
C VAL A 135 -10.52 -2.34 -0.55
N ILE A 136 -11.44 -2.84 0.27
CA ILE A 136 -12.71 -2.16 0.55
C ILE A 136 -12.48 -0.77 1.13
N MET A 137 -11.56 -0.61 2.09
CA MET A 137 -11.25 0.69 2.69
C MET A 137 -10.71 1.68 1.65
N LEU A 138 -9.71 1.26 0.85
CA LEU A 138 -9.13 2.13 -0.18
C LEU A 138 -10.19 2.62 -1.17
N PHE A 139 -10.96 1.69 -1.75
CA PHE A 139 -11.96 2.04 -2.75
C PHE A 139 -13.16 2.79 -2.16
N SER A 140 -13.51 2.57 -0.89
CA SER A 140 -14.53 3.37 -0.20
C SER A 140 -14.07 4.82 -0.02
N ILE A 141 -12.83 5.03 0.44
CA ILE A 141 -12.23 6.36 0.57
C ILE A 141 -12.22 7.07 -0.78
N LEU A 142 -11.73 6.41 -1.83
CA LEU A 142 -11.68 6.98 -3.18
C LEU A 142 -13.07 7.26 -3.76
N GLY A 143 -14.04 6.37 -3.51
CA GLY A 143 -15.43 6.55 -3.93
C GLY A 143 -16.07 7.78 -3.28
N ILE A 144 -15.86 7.98 -1.97
CA ILE A 144 -16.37 9.17 -1.27
C ILE A 144 -15.71 10.45 -1.80
N ILE A 145 -14.39 10.43 -2.03
CA ILE A 145 -13.67 11.58 -2.63
C ILE A 145 -14.27 11.92 -4.00
N MET A 146 -14.51 10.92 -4.84
CA MET A 146 -15.07 11.12 -6.17
C MET A 146 -16.48 11.71 -6.11
N ALA A 147 -17.35 11.17 -5.25
CA ALA A 147 -18.71 11.65 -5.08
C ALA A 147 -18.75 13.12 -4.63
N LEU A 148 -17.97 13.48 -3.60
CA LEU A 148 -17.87 14.86 -3.12
C LEU A 148 -17.28 15.80 -4.19
N SER A 149 -16.25 15.36 -4.90
CA SER A 149 -15.62 16.16 -5.96
C SER A 149 -16.59 16.44 -7.12
N SER A 150 -17.42 15.46 -7.49
CA SER A 150 -18.43 15.63 -8.55
C SER A 150 -19.51 16.64 -8.15
N ASN A 151 -20.07 16.51 -6.94
CA ASN A 151 -21.10 17.42 -6.43
C ASN A 151 -20.63 18.89 -6.40
N LEU A 152 -19.38 19.14 -5.99
CA LEU A 152 -18.82 20.50 -5.97
C LEU A 152 -18.60 21.07 -7.37
N LYS A 153 -18.30 20.23 -8.38
CA LYS A 153 -18.18 20.69 -9.77
C LYS A 153 -19.53 21.08 -10.33
N ASP A 154 -20.59 20.34 -10.01
CA ASP A 154 -21.94 20.63 -10.49
C ASP A 154 -22.50 21.91 -9.86
N GLN A 155 -22.28 22.14 -8.55
CA GLN A 155 -22.67 23.40 -7.90
C GLN A 155 -21.98 24.65 -8.47
N ARG A 156 -20.78 24.52 -9.04
CA ARG A 156 -20.04 25.63 -9.68
C ARG A 156 -20.52 25.94 -11.10
N ARG A 157 -21.31 25.05 -11.72
CA ARG A 157 -21.82 25.20 -13.09
C ARG A 157 -23.21 25.83 -13.14
N LEU A 158 -23.90 25.89 -12.00
CA LEU A 158 -25.18 26.57 -11.80
C LEU A 158 -24.97 28.01 -11.36
#